data_AF-A0A0F5PLW5-F1
#
_entry.id   AF-A0A0F5PLW5-F1
#
_cell.length_a   1.000
_cell.length_b   1.000
_cell.length_c   1.000
_cell.angle_alpha   90.00
_cell.angle_beta   90.00
_cell.angle_gamma   90.00
#
_symmetry.space_group_name_H-M   'P 1'
#
loop_
_entity.id
_entity.type
_entity.pdbx_description
1 polymer ?
#
loop_
_entity_poly.entity_id
_entity_poly.type
_entity_poly.pdbx_seq_one_letter_code
_entity_poly.pdbx_strand_id
1 'polypeptide(L)'
;MRASRVATSVARIPEVNKATVVISGTTALVGVDMKAKVQGTHEKDVKKKIEKAVKDTDKSITRVYVTADPDLYKRIDNIARGISEGRPVSEFAKQISEIIKRITPGM
;
A
#
# COMPACT_ATOMS: atom_id res chain seq x y z
N MET A 1 13.97 8.13 -1.09
CA MET A 1 12.93 7.39 -1.84
C MET A 1 11.54 7.85 -1.39
N ARG A 2 10.62 8.17 -2.32
CA ARG A 2 9.26 8.65 -1.99
C ARG A 2 8.44 7.60 -1.23
N ALA A 3 8.44 6.37 -1.74
CA ALA A 3 7.71 5.24 -1.17
C ALA A 3 8.09 4.94 0.29
N SER A 4 9.39 4.99 0.63
CA SER A 4 9.87 4.75 1.99
C SER A 4 9.32 5.77 2.99
N ARG A 5 9.24 7.06 2.61
CA ARG A 5 8.66 8.10 3.48
C ARG A 5 7.19 7.86 3.75
N VAL A 6 6.43 7.50 2.72
CA VAL A 6 5.02 7.15 2.84
C VAL A 6 4.86 5.90 3.73
N ALA A 7 5.64 4.85 3.50
CA ALA A 7 5.61 3.64 4.31
C ALA A 7 5.90 3.92 5.79
N THR A 8 6.90 4.75 6.09
CA THR A 8 7.21 5.17 7.47
C THR A 8 6.06 5.97 8.09
N SER A 9 5.43 6.86 7.34
CA SER A 9 4.26 7.63 7.80
C SER A 9 3.10 6.70 8.18
N VAL A 10 2.83 5.71 7.32
CA VAL A 10 1.78 4.70 7.54
C VAL A 10 2.12 3.78 8.72
N ALA A 11 3.36 3.33 8.84
CA ALA A 11 3.80 2.45 9.93
C ALA A 11 3.79 3.11 11.32
N ARG A 12 3.68 4.45 11.40
CA ARG A 12 3.52 5.18 12.68
C ARG A 12 2.10 5.10 13.24
N ILE A 13 1.13 4.62 12.45
CA ILE A 13 -0.25 4.45 12.91
C ILE A 13 -0.28 3.30 13.94
N PRO A 14 -0.76 3.52 15.18
CA PRO A 14 -0.72 2.53 16.27
C PRO A 14 -1.35 1.17 15.92
N GLU A 15 -2.34 1.19 15.03
CA GLU A 15 -3.10 0.05 14.55
C GLU A 15 -2.34 -0.80 13.49
N VAL A 16 -1.25 -0.26 12.93
CA VAL A 16 -0.42 -0.87 11.88
C VAL A 16 0.85 -1.47 12.50
N ASN A 17 1.12 -2.75 12.23
CA ASN A 17 2.38 -3.40 12.60
C ASN A 17 3.47 -3.14 11.57
N LYS A 18 3.14 -3.33 10.29
CA LYS A 18 4.06 -3.15 9.16
C LYS A 18 3.31 -2.54 7.98
N ALA A 19 4.04 -1.78 7.17
CA ALA A 19 3.51 -1.17 5.97
C ALA A 19 4.53 -1.27 4.84
N THR A 20 4.07 -1.70 3.67
CA THR A 20 4.85 -1.71 2.44
C THR A 20 4.15 -0.84 1.41
N VAL A 21 4.90 0.01 0.73
CA VAL A 21 4.37 0.95 -0.27
C VAL A 21 5.11 0.81 -1.58
N VAL A 22 4.37 0.69 -2.67
CA VAL A 22 4.87 0.74 -4.04
C VAL A 22 4.19 1.92 -4.73
N ILE A 23 4.99 2.84 -5.29
CA ILE A 23 4.48 3.99 -6.04
C ILE A 23 4.77 3.77 -7.52
N SER A 24 3.73 3.87 -8.34
CA SER A 24 3.81 3.84 -9.80
C SER A 24 3.11 5.07 -10.37
N GLY A 25 3.90 6.00 -10.92
CA GLY A 25 3.39 7.30 -11.38
C GLY A 25 2.73 8.08 -10.23
N THR A 26 1.43 8.32 -10.34
CA THR A 26 0.59 9.02 -9.35
C THR A 26 -0.26 8.08 -8.50
N THR A 27 -0.06 6.77 -8.63
CA THR A 27 -0.79 5.73 -7.90
C THR A 27 0.10 5.08 -6.86
N ALA A 28 -0.39 4.97 -5.63
CA ALA A 28 0.28 4.26 -4.56
C ALA A 28 -0.49 3.00 -4.16
N LEU A 29 0.19 1.85 -4.20
CA LEU A 29 -0.26 0.63 -3.54
C LEU A 29 0.32 0.57 -2.14
N VAL A 30 -0.55 0.36 -1.17
CA VAL A 30 -0.20 0.27 0.24
C VAL A 30 -0.68 -1.07 0.77
N GLY A 31 0.25 -1.95 1.08
CA GLY A 31 -0.01 -3.15 1.86
C GLY A 31 0.22 -2.85 3.33
N VAL A 32 -0.75 -3.13 4.19
CA VAL A 32 -0.59 -3.01 5.63
C VAL A 32 -0.83 -4.34 6.34
N ASP A 33 0.00 -4.61 7.32
CA ASP A 33 -0.21 -5.65 8.31
C ASP A 33 -0.82 -5.00 9.55
N MET A 34 -2.09 -5.28 9.84
CA MET A 34 -2.81 -4.73 10.97
C MET A 34 -2.74 -5.66 12.19
N LYS A 35 -2.79 -5.08 13.39
CA LYS A 35 -2.86 -5.89 14.62
C LYS A 35 -4.13 -6.75 14.61
N ALA A 36 -4.03 -8.01 15.04
CA ALA A 36 -5.12 -8.99 15.02
C ALA A 36 -6.43 -8.55 15.71
N LYS A 37 -6.37 -7.54 16.60
CA LYS A 37 -7.53 -6.92 17.27
C LYS A 37 -8.30 -5.92 16.40
N VAL A 38 -7.81 -5.56 15.21
CA VAL A 38 -8.45 -4.64 14.27
C VAL A 38 -9.15 -5.48 13.20
N GLN A 39 -10.43 -5.82 13.43
CA GLN A 39 -11.25 -6.53 12.45
C GLN A 39 -12.57 -5.78 12.19
N GLY A 40 -13.11 -5.94 10.98
CA GLY A 40 -14.42 -5.41 10.60
C GLY A 40 -14.44 -3.88 10.47
N THR A 41 -15.30 -3.22 11.23
CA THR A 41 -15.62 -1.79 11.09
C THR A 41 -14.40 -0.89 11.29
N HIS A 42 -13.49 -1.26 12.19
CA HIS A 42 -12.27 -0.50 12.47
C HIS A 42 -11.25 -0.55 11.32
N GLU A 43 -11.26 -1.59 10.50
CA GLU A 43 -10.33 -1.74 9.38
C GLU A 43 -10.55 -0.64 8.32
N LYS A 44 -11.80 -0.30 8.03
CA LYS A 44 -12.15 0.76 7.08
C LYS A 44 -11.67 2.13 7.55
N ASP A 45 -11.80 2.41 8.84
CA ASP A 45 -11.34 3.68 9.42
C ASP A 45 -9.82 3.78 9.38
N VAL A 46 -9.11 2.69 9.70
CA VAL A 46 -7.66 2.64 9.57
C VAL A 46 -7.24 2.83 8.11
N LYS A 47 -7.90 2.17 7.14
CA LYS A 47 -7.62 2.39 5.70
C LYS A 47 -7.81 3.85 5.30
N LYS A 48 -8.88 4.52 5.73
CA LYS A 48 -9.08 5.97 5.48
C LYS A 48 -7.98 6.83 6.09
N LYS A 49 -7.54 6.53 7.33
CA LYS A 49 -6.41 7.23 7.97
C LYS A 49 -5.13 7.05 7.14
N ILE A 50 -4.87 5.84 6.66
CA ILE A 50 -3.72 5.51 5.81
C ILE A 50 -3.76 6.30 4.51
N GLU A 51 -4.89 6.28 3.79
CA GLU A 51 -5.05 7.03 2.54
C GLU A 51 -4.78 8.52 2.72
N LYS A 52 -5.30 9.10 3.81
CA LYS A 52 -5.07 10.50 4.14
C LYS A 52 -3.59 10.77 4.44
N ALA A 53 -2.97 9.94 5.28
CA ALA A 53 -1.54 10.07 5.61
C ALA A 53 -0.65 9.98 4.35
N VAL A 54 -0.98 9.07 3.42
CA VAL A 54 -0.28 8.92 2.14
C VAL A 54 -0.37 10.19 1.30
N LYS A 55 -1.58 10.70 1.07
CA LYS A 55 -1.82 11.91 0.28
C LYS A 55 -1.22 13.17 0.93
N ASP A 56 -1.22 13.24 2.26
CA ASP A 56 -0.60 14.35 2.99
C ASP A 56 0.92 14.29 2.97
N THR A 57 1.50 13.09 2.99
CA THR A 57 2.96 12.89 2.89
C THR A 57 3.46 13.16 1.47
N ASP A 58 2.70 12.78 0.44
CA ASP A 58 3.07 13.00 -0.96
C ASP A 58 1.86 13.47 -1.78
N LYS A 59 1.81 14.78 -2.01
CA LYS A 59 0.75 15.47 -2.77
C LYS A 59 0.71 15.08 -4.24
N SER A 60 1.75 14.40 -4.77
CA SER A 60 1.74 13.91 -6.16
C SER A 60 0.91 12.63 -6.35
N ILE A 61 0.55 11.96 -5.25
CA ILE A 61 -0.28 10.75 -5.27
C ILE A 61 -1.76 11.16 -5.36
N THR A 62 -2.42 10.77 -6.44
CA THR A 62 -3.86 11.03 -6.64
C THR A 62 -4.72 9.83 -6.26
N ARG A 63 -4.19 8.61 -6.49
CA ARG A 63 -4.86 7.35 -6.19
C ARG A 63 -4.08 6.56 -5.15
N VAL A 64 -4.77 6.10 -4.12
CA VAL A 64 -4.21 5.25 -3.08
C VAL A 64 -5.06 3.99 -3.00
N TYR A 65 -4.42 2.83 -3.12
CA TYR A 65 -5.06 1.54 -2.95
C TYR A 65 -4.49 0.89 -1.69
N VAL A 66 -5.32 0.72 -0.67
CA VAL A 66 -4.92 0.14 0.62
C VAL A 66 -5.51 -1.26 0.76
N THR A 67 -4.65 -2.22 1.07
CA THR A 67 -5.06 -3.60 1.37
C THR A 67 -4.50 -4.05 2.72
N ALA A 68 -5.35 -4.73 3.48
CA ALA A 68 -4.97 -5.46 4.70
C ALA A 68 -4.99 -6.99 4.46
N ASP A 69 -5.22 -7.42 3.21
CA ASP A 69 -5.20 -8.83 2.84
C ASP A 69 -3.75 -9.34 2.85
N PRO A 70 -3.45 -10.42 3.59
CA PRO A 70 -2.09 -10.92 3.74
C PRO A 70 -1.49 -11.48 2.44
N ASP A 71 -2.32 -11.99 1.52
CA ASP A 71 -1.85 -12.48 0.22
C ASP A 71 -1.49 -11.31 -0.70
N LEU A 72 -2.30 -10.27 -0.73
CA LEU A 72 -1.99 -9.04 -1.47
C LEU A 72 -0.79 -8.31 -0.86
N TYR A 73 -0.67 -8.28 0.47
CA TYR A 73 0.49 -7.74 1.17
C TYR A 73 1.78 -8.41 0.69
N LYS A 74 1.84 -9.75 0.70
CA LYS A 74 3.01 -10.50 0.23
C LYS A 74 3.37 -10.19 -1.21
N ARG A 75 2.36 -10.02 -2.08
CA ARG A 75 2.59 -9.64 -3.49
C ARG A 75 3.19 -8.24 -3.60
N ILE A 76 2.66 -7.26 -2.86
CA ILE A 76 3.22 -5.90 -2.83
C ILE A 76 4.65 -5.90 -2.28
N ASP A 77 4.91 -6.70 -1.24
CA ASP A 77 6.25 -6.87 -0.65
C ASP A 77 7.25 -7.44 -1.65
N ASN A 78 6.88 -8.50 -2.38
CA ASN A 78 7.72 -9.07 -3.44
C ASN A 78 8.05 -8.04 -4.54
N ILE A 79 7.07 -7.23 -4.94
CA ILE A 79 7.28 -6.15 -5.92
C ILE A 79 8.25 -5.10 -5.36
N ALA A 80 8.03 -4.64 -4.12
CA ALA A 80 8.90 -3.65 -3.48
C ALA A 80 10.34 -4.17 -3.33
N ARG A 81 10.53 -5.45 -3.02
CA ARG A 81 11.84 -6.11 -2.95
C ARG A 81 12.50 -6.17 -4.32
N GLY A 82 11.80 -6.63 -5.35
CA GLY A 82 12.34 -6.68 -6.71
C GLY A 82 12.76 -5.30 -7.24
N ILE A 83 11.99 -4.25 -6.94
CA ILE A 83 12.37 -2.86 -7.26
C ILE A 83 13.63 -2.44 -6.48
N SER A 84 13.72 -2.80 -5.21
CA SER A 84 14.90 -2.50 -4.37
C SER A 84 16.14 -3.27 -4.82
N GLU A 85 15.98 -4.43 -5.46
CA GLU A 85 17.04 -5.23 -6.08
C GLU A 85 17.48 -4.67 -7.46
N GLY A 86 16.92 -3.55 -7.90
CA GLY A 86 17.30 -2.86 -9.14
C GLY A 86 16.44 -3.20 -10.35
N ARG A 87 15.38 -4.00 -10.20
CA ARG A 87 14.44 -4.26 -11.29
C ARG A 87 13.53 -3.05 -11.54
N PRO A 88 13.23 -2.70 -12.79
CA PRO A 88 12.37 -1.56 -13.08
C PRO A 88 10.91 -1.86 -12.69
N VAL A 89 10.20 -0.84 -12.20
CA VAL A 89 8.79 -0.96 -11.79
C VAL A 89 7.86 -1.46 -12.93
N SER A 90 8.26 -1.23 -14.18
CA SER A 90 7.53 -1.69 -15.38
C SER A 90 7.43 -3.21 -15.47
N GLU A 91 8.41 -3.97 -14.96
CA GLU A 91 8.32 -5.45 -14.90
C GLU A 91 7.18 -5.93 -14.01
N PHE A 92 6.80 -5.12 -13.02
CA PHE A 92 5.73 -5.43 -12.07
C PHE A 92 4.38 -4.84 -12.46
N ALA A 93 4.29 -4.10 -13.58
CA ALA A 93 3.08 -3.39 -13.97
C ALA A 93 1.84 -4.30 -14.06
N LYS A 94 2.00 -5.54 -14.55
CA LYS A 94 0.93 -6.54 -14.61
C LYS A 94 0.46 -6.95 -13.21
N GLN A 95 1.40 -7.26 -12.31
CA GLN A 95 1.08 -7.68 -10.93
C GLN A 95 0.40 -6.55 -10.15
N ILE A 96 0.92 -5.32 -10.29
CA ILE A 96 0.31 -4.11 -9.71
C ILE A 96 -1.15 -3.98 -10.19
N SER A 97 -1.40 -4.12 -11.49
CA SER A 97 -2.75 -4.02 -12.07
C SER A 97 -3.69 -5.10 -11.53
N GLU A 98 -3.23 -6.35 -11.39
CA GLU A 98 -4.01 -7.44 -10.80
C GLU A 98 -4.37 -7.17 -9.32
N ILE A 99 -3.43 -6.62 -8.55
CA ILE A 99 -3.68 -6.25 -7.15
C ILE A 99 -4.72 -5.12 -7.08
N ILE A 100 -4.59 -4.08 -7.90
CA ILE A 100 -5.58 -2.98 -7.96
C ILE A 100 -6.99 -3.52 -8.27
N LYS A 101 -7.11 -4.41 -9.25
CA LYS A 101 -8.38 -5.04 -9.63
C LYS A 101 -8.99 -5.85 -8.48
N ARG A 102 -8.18 -6.49 -7.64
CA ARG A 102 -8.67 -7.21 -6.46
C ARG A 102 -9.08 -6.28 -5.33
N ILE A 103 -8.37 -5.17 -5.13
CA ILE A 103 -8.71 -4.16 -4.11
C ILE A 103 -9.99 -3.42 -4.49
N THR A 104 -10.23 -3.23 -5.79
CA THR A 104 -11.42 -2.56 -6.33
C THR A 104 -12.24 -3.57 -7.13
N PRO A 105 -12.96 -4.49 -6.47
CA PRO A 105 -13.80 -5.45 -7.17
C PRO A 105 -14.97 -4.70 -7.83
N GLY A 106 -14.96 -4.63 -9.16
CA GLY A 106 -16.01 -3.98 -9.97
C GLY A 106 -15.95 -2.45 -9.91
N MET A 107 -15.23 -1.85 -10.85
CA MET A 107 -15.65 -0.56 -11.41
C MET A 107 -16.61 -0.82 -12.55
#